data_AF-A0AAD3DJ66-F1
#
_entry.id   AF-A0AAD3DJ66-F1
#
_cell.length_a   1.000
_cell.length_b   1.000
_cell.length_c   1.000
_cell.angle_alpha   90.00
_cell.angle_beta   90.00
_cell.angle_gamma   90.00
#
_symmetry.space_group_name_H-M   'P 1'
#
loop_
_entity.id
_entity.type
_entity.pdbx_description
1 polymer ?
#
loop_
_entity_poly.entity_id
_entity_poly.type
_entity_poly.pdbx_seq_one_letter_code
_entity_poly.pdbx_strand_id
1 'polypeptide(L)'
;MDGSGARFTAEAIRAMSAEDVIEAWKENLKELSRYVVLAENAPPSGGGCSSLPASLLCRITPLTASMMELVHKVAMISPLNVKRLLATNMELHAMVPVPEPHWARVLMVLGLSEQQRRELLGARERFLGKFEAVMQERATLVASLAQQAVPRSRVYADICSSSLAAHEATDRLRANLQREHNVNMEFVVYVLRGVLDLMQIAKAAVHSYPYYPDVLAMSNVLFAQQQQHQSQASQPSLHQQQQQQQQQHQQQQQQQQQQIAVVSSVSQQQQQQHQQQHHHLQQLQQQLLQQQHQHQQQQQQHQQQQQLQQQHPHPHMQLQQQLIQASPGAAAAALAASGGLNIPPAALRSVGSSGGGGGGGLGLSLGLNLGGLGGPATSPSSSSAAAAAALYGGNRANAAAASGGGGGGGLGLGLLGPALGFTPGGLASSSS
;
A
#
# COMPACT_ATOMS: atom_id res chain seq x y z
N MET A 1 3.13 35.55 -45.55
CA MET A 1 2.20 34.68 -44.79
C MET A 1 2.51 33.26 -45.21
N ASP A 2 3.59 32.72 -44.65
CA ASP A 2 4.37 31.71 -45.38
C ASP A 2 4.00 30.31 -44.89
N GLY A 3 4.11 29.33 -45.80
CA GLY A 3 3.48 28.03 -45.66
C GLY A 3 4.01 27.17 -44.52
N SER A 4 3.60 27.45 -43.29
CA SER A 4 3.59 26.49 -42.17
C SER A 4 2.51 25.43 -42.38
N GLY A 5 2.51 24.81 -43.57
CA GLY A 5 1.72 23.62 -43.87
C GLY A 5 2.13 22.51 -42.91
N ALA A 6 1.15 21.69 -42.50
CA ALA A 6 1.24 20.83 -41.32
C ALA A 6 2.59 20.08 -41.21
N ARG A 7 3.47 20.58 -40.31
CA ARG A 7 4.80 20.03 -40.01
C ARG A 7 4.76 18.52 -39.70
N PHE A 8 3.60 18.05 -39.25
CA PHE A 8 3.31 16.68 -38.85
C PHE A 8 2.19 16.10 -39.72
N THR A 9 2.49 15.68 -40.95
CA THR A 9 1.55 14.90 -41.78
C THR A 9 1.37 13.47 -41.24
N ALA A 10 0.29 12.79 -41.61
CA ALA A 10 0.06 11.41 -41.15
C ALA A 10 1.09 10.42 -41.72
N GLU A 11 1.74 10.79 -42.82
CA GLU A 11 2.78 10.03 -43.50
C GLU A 11 4.12 10.25 -42.78
N ALA A 12 4.44 11.50 -42.41
CA ALA A 12 5.61 11.82 -41.60
C ALA A 12 5.55 11.14 -40.22
N ILE A 13 4.42 11.26 -39.51
CA ILE A 13 4.25 10.62 -38.19
C ILE A 13 4.31 9.08 -38.28
N ARG A 14 3.94 8.47 -39.41
CA ARG A 14 4.13 7.02 -39.65
C ARG A 14 5.58 6.62 -39.93
N ALA A 15 6.42 7.55 -40.41
CA ALA A 15 7.84 7.32 -40.68
C ALA A 15 8.76 7.62 -39.49
N MET A 16 8.31 8.45 -38.52
CA MET A 16 9.10 8.81 -37.35
C MET A 16 9.31 7.63 -36.39
N SER A 17 10.57 7.42 -36.00
CA SER A 17 10.95 6.59 -34.85
C SER A 17 10.47 7.23 -33.53
N ALA A 18 10.67 6.55 -32.39
CA ALA A 18 10.36 7.16 -31.10
C ALA A 18 11.38 8.26 -30.74
N GLU A 19 12.59 8.08 -31.24
CA GLU A 19 13.74 8.95 -31.09
C GLU A 19 13.53 10.25 -31.88
N ASP A 20 13.01 10.17 -33.12
CA ASP A 20 12.58 11.34 -33.90
C ASP A 20 11.46 12.12 -33.20
N VAL A 21 10.52 11.44 -32.54
CA VAL A 21 9.44 12.08 -31.77
C VAL A 21 9.99 12.82 -30.54
N ILE A 22 10.99 12.25 -29.87
CA ILE A 22 11.68 12.88 -28.74
C ILE A 22 12.46 14.11 -29.19
N GLU A 23 13.24 14.05 -30.28
CA GLU A 23 13.95 15.22 -30.79
C GLU A 23 13.00 16.31 -31.33
N ALA A 24 11.94 15.93 -32.06
CA ALA A 24 10.93 16.89 -32.50
C ALA A 24 10.24 17.58 -31.32
N TRP A 25 10.00 16.89 -30.20
CA TRP A 25 9.52 17.52 -28.97
C TRP A 25 10.58 18.46 -28.36
N LYS A 26 11.83 18.01 -28.22
CA LYS A 26 12.96 18.78 -27.66
C LYS A 26 13.23 20.07 -28.44
N GLU A 27 13.15 20.05 -29.77
CA GLU A 27 13.29 21.25 -30.61
C GLU A 27 12.24 22.33 -30.31
N ASN A 28 10.96 21.95 -30.34
CA ASN A 28 9.88 22.91 -30.07
C ASN A 28 9.93 23.39 -28.62
N LEU A 29 10.30 22.51 -27.68
CA LEU A 29 10.49 22.86 -26.26
C LEU A 29 11.64 23.87 -26.05
N LYS A 30 12.74 23.73 -26.79
CA LYS A 30 13.89 24.64 -26.79
C LYS A 30 13.57 26.03 -27.35
N GLU A 31 12.57 26.14 -28.23
CA GLU A 31 12.03 27.45 -28.64
C GLU A 31 11.02 27.99 -27.62
N LEU A 32 10.07 27.16 -27.17
CA LEU A 32 9.02 27.52 -26.22
C LEU A 32 9.57 28.04 -24.88
N SER A 33 10.58 27.37 -24.33
CA SER A 33 11.25 27.75 -23.07
C SER A 33 11.80 29.18 -23.09
N ARG A 34 12.33 29.66 -24.22
CA ARG A 34 12.78 31.06 -24.36
C ARG A 34 11.65 32.05 -24.11
N TYR A 35 10.47 31.78 -24.68
CA TYR A 35 9.31 32.65 -24.53
C TYR A 35 8.64 32.52 -23.16
N VAL A 36 8.61 31.31 -22.57
CA VAL A 36 8.12 31.10 -21.20
C VAL A 36 9.00 31.84 -20.18
N VAL A 37 10.33 31.75 -20.29
CA VAL A 37 11.25 32.50 -19.41
C VAL A 37 11.08 34.02 -19.56
N LEU A 38 10.88 34.53 -20.78
CA LEU A 38 10.56 35.95 -21.02
C LEU A 38 9.19 36.36 -20.44
N ALA A 39 8.21 35.46 -20.42
CA ALA A 39 6.91 35.71 -19.82
C ALA A 39 6.97 35.69 -18.27
N GLU A 40 7.74 34.78 -17.68
CA GLU A 40 7.92 34.65 -16.23
C GLU A 40 8.77 35.78 -15.62
N ASN A 41 9.67 36.40 -16.40
CA ASN A 41 10.48 37.55 -15.99
C ASN A 41 9.89 38.91 -16.43
N ALA A 42 8.67 38.94 -17.00
CA ALA A 42 8.02 40.20 -17.33
C ALA A 42 7.66 40.99 -16.04
N PRO A 43 8.04 42.27 -15.91
CA PRO A 43 7.71 43.05 -14.72
C PRO A 43 6.18 43.18 -14.60
N PRO A 44 5.61 43.18 -13.37
CA PRO A 44 4.18 43.29 -13.18
C PRO A 44 3.69 44.66 -13.68
N SER A 45 2.98 44.66 -14.81
CA SER A 45 2.27 45.81 -15.36
C SER A 45 1.46 46.49 -14.24
N GLY A 46 1.75 47.75 -13.94
CA GLY A 46 1.29 48.46 -12.72
C GLY A 46 -0.21 48.73 -12.58
N GLY A 47 -1.06 48.07 -13.38
CA GLY A 47 -2.51 48.18 -13.39
C GLY A 47 -3.23 46.97 -12.78
N GLY A 48 -2.64 46.31 -11.76
CA GLY A 48 -3.28 45.27 -10.93
C GLY A 48 -3.57 43.92 -11.60
N CYS A 49 -3.55 43.84 -12.93
CA CYS A 49 -3.75 42.62 -13.71
C CYS A 49 -2.48 42.32 -14.52
N SER A 50 -1.80 41.22 -14.21
CA SER A 50 -0.53 40.80 -14.83
C SER A 50 -0.74 40.23 -16.24
N SER A 51 -1.30 41.02 -17.15
CA SER A 51 -1.45 40.66 -18.55
C SER A 51 -0.07 40.57 -19.23
N LEU A 52 0.23 39.39 -19.76
CA LEU A 52 1.46 39.15 -20.50
C LEU A 52 1.46 39.95 -21.82
N PRO A 53 2.62 40.46 -22.27
CA PRO A 53 2.74 41.13 -23.56
C PRO A 53 2.13 40.29 -24.69
N ALA A 54 1.22 40.89 -25.46
CA ALA A 54 0.50 40.20 -26.53
C ALA A 54 1.44 39.58 -27.59
N SER A 55 2.62 40.17 -27.79
CA SER A 55 3.71 39.64 -28.63
C SER A 55 4.27 38.29 -28.13
N LEU A 56 4.38 38.08 -26.82
CA LEU A 56 4.80 36.79 -26.24
C LEU A 56 3.68 35.75 -26.35
N LEU A 57 2.43 36.13 -26.02
CA LEU A 57 1.27 35.25 -26.16
C LEU A 57 1.07 34.76 -27.61
N CYS A 58 1.31 35.65 -28.59
CA CYS A 58 1.28 35.35 -30.02
C CYS A 58 2.37 34.35 -30.47
N ARG A 59 3.47 34.21 -29.71
CA ARG A 59 4.53 33.20 -29.97
C ARG A 59 4.31 31.90 -29.21
N ILE A 60 3.94 31.99 -27.94
CA ILE A 60 3.72 30.83 -27.06
C ILE A 60 2.53 29.99 -27.56
N THR A 61 1.45 30.63 -27.99
CA THR A 61 0.22 29.95 -28.47
C THR A 61 0.47 28.96 -29.62
N PRO A 62 1.02 29.36 -30.78
CA PRO A 62 1.23 28.43 -31.90
C PRO A 62 2.27 27.35 -31.62
N LEU A 63 3.34 27.65 -30.86
CA LEU A 63 4.34 26.65 -30.46
C LEU A 63 3.71 25.57 -29.57
N THR A 64 2.99 25.99 -28.53
CA THR A 64 2.28 25.07 -27.61
C THR A 64 1.23 24.25 -28.36
N ALA A 65 0.47 24.87 -29.27
CA ALA A 65 -0.48 24.16 -30.12
C ALA A 65 0.19 23.12 -31.03
N SER A 66 1.34 23.44 -31.64
CA SER A 66 2.09 22.52 -32.52
C SER A 66 2.70 21.34 -31.74
N MET A 67 3.21 21.58 -30.52
CA MET A 67 3.67 20.51 -29.61
C MET A 67 2.52 19.57 -29.21
N MET A 68 1.35 20.12 -28.88
CA MET A 68 0.16 19.32 -28.57
C MET A 68 -0.37 18.58 -29.80
N GLU A 69 -0.27 19.16 -31.00
CA GLU A 69 -0.64 18.52 -32.26
C GLU A 69 0.28 17.33 -32.59
N LEU A 70 1.60 17.48 -32.43
CA LEU A 70 2.59 16.40 -32.57
C LEU A 70 2.21 15.22 -31.67
N VAL A 71 2.10 15.45 -30.36
CA VAL A 71 1.81 14.37 -29.40
C VAL A 71 0.45 13.72 -29.66
N HIS A 72 -0.58 14.49 -29.99
CA HIS A 72 -1.89 13.95 -30.31
C HIS A 72 -1.87 13.09 -31.58
N LYS A 73 -1.19 13.54 -32.65
CA LYS A 73 -1.04 12.76 -33.88
C LYS A 73 -0.23 11.49 -33.67
N VAL A 74 0.90 11.55 -32.94
CA VAL A 74 1.67 10.36 -32.56
C VAL A 74 0.81 9.41 -31.73
N ALA A 75 0.02 9.90 -30.77
CA ALA A 75 -0.86 9.06 -29.96
C ALA A 75 -1.97 8.35 -30.77
N MET A 76 -2.45 8.95 -31.86
CA MET A 76 -3.46 8.35 -32.74
C MET A 76 -2.86 7.39 -33.78
N ILE A 77 -1.60 7.59 -34.19
CA ILE A 77 -0.96 6.87 -35.30
C ILE A 77 0.02 5.79 -34.81
N SER A 78 0.81 6.09 -33.76
CA SER A 78 1.76 5.18 -33.13
C SER A 78 1.67 5.26 -31.59
N PRO A 79 0.69 4.55 -30.98
CA PRO A 79 0.53 4.45 -29.53
C PRO A 79 1.81 4.06 -28.77
N LEU A 80 2.70 3.28 -29.40
CA LEU A 80 3.98 2.88 -28.80
C LEU A 80 5.00 4.02 -28.76
N ASN A 81 5.06 4.86 -29.80
CA ASN A 81 5.99 5.99 -29.82
C ASN A 81 5.59 7.07 -28.80
N VAL A 82 4.29 7.36 -28.62
CA VAL A 82 3.87 8.25 -27.54
C VAL A 82 4.15 7.64 -26.17
N LYS A 83 3.86 6.33 -25.95
CA LYS A 83 4.19 5.67 -24.66
C LYS A 83 5.69 5.69 -24.35
N ARG A 84 6.56 5.63 -25.36
CA ARG A 84 8.01 5.86 -25.19
C ARG A 84 8.32 7.31 -24.80
N LEU A 85 7.77 8.31 -25.50
CA LEU A 85 7.94 9.74 -25.14
C LEU A 85 7.52 10.02 -23.69
N LEU A 86 6.37 9.49 -23.26
CA LEU A 86 5.85 9.67 -21.89
C LEU A 86 6.76 9.06 -20.82
N ALA A 87 7.42 7.94 -21.12
CA ALA A 87 8.20 7.16 -20.15
C ALA A 87 9.72 7.47 -20.17
N THR A 88 10.21 8.26 -21.11
CA THR A 88 11.65 8.47 -21.35
C THR A 88 12.13 9.79 -20.74
N ASN A 89 13.22 9.73 -19.95
CA ASN A 89 14.00 10.91 -19.64
C ASN A 89 14.74 11.37 -20.91
N MET A 90 14.43 12.57 -21.39
CA MET A 90 14.81 13.08 -22.71
C MET A 90 16.28 13.54 -22.83
N GLU A 91 17.03 13.51 -21.72
CA GLU A 91 18.48 13.74 -21.69
C GLU A 91 19.26 12.43 -21.65
N LEU A 92 18.77 11.46 -20.87
CA LEU A 92 19.40 10.16 -20.68
C LEU A 92 18.97 9.12 -21.72
N HIS A 93 17.95 9.43 -22.53
CA HIS A 93 17.33 8.54 -23.52
C HIS A 93 16.94 7.16 -22.95
N ALA A 94 16.55 7.15 -21.67
CA ALA A 94 16.25 5.96 -20.89
C ALA A 94 15.01 6.14 -20.01
N MET A 95 14.36 5.03 -19.63
CA MET A 95 13.30 5.04 -18.62
C MET A 95 13.92 5.19 -17.23
N VAL A 96 13.71 6.35 -16.59
CA VAL A 96 14.30 6.70 -15.30
C VAL A 96 13.17 7.19 -14.38
N PRO A 97 13.06 6.69 -13.13
CA PRO A 97 12.01 7.11 -12.21
C PRO A 97 12.11 8.61 -11.92
N VAL A 98 10.97 9.31 -11.99
CA VAL A 98 10.91 10.75 -11.73
C VAL A 98 11.07 11.00 -10.23
N PRO A 99 11.96 11.91 -9.79
CA PRO A 99 12.11 12.24 -8.38
C PRO A 99 10.79 12.79 -7.78
N GLU A 100 10.34 12.22 -6.67
CA GLU A 100 9.06 12.57 -6.01
C GLU A 100 8.75 14.08 -5.93
N PRO A 101 9.65 14.98 -5.48
CA PRO A 101 9.34 16.41 -5.38
C PRO A 101 9.28 17.14 -6.73
N HIS A 102 9.53 16.49 -7.87
CA HIS A 102 9.50 17.12 -9.20
C HIS A 102 8.09 17.64 -9.52
N TRP A 103 7.07 16.78 -9.48
CA TRP A 103 5.69 17.15 -9.83
C TRP A 103 5.10 18.19 -8.87
N ALA A 104 5.52 18.20 -7.61
CA ALA A 104 5.17 19.24 -6.65
C ALA A 104 5.68 20.63 -7.08
N ARG A 105 6.93 20.73 -7.58
CA ARG A 105 7.47 21.99 -8.11
C ARG A 105 6.76 22.44 -9.39
N VAL A 106 6.48 21.52 -10.32
CA VAL A 106 5.71 21.86 -11.53
C VAL A 106 4.35 22.46 -11.15
N LEU A 107 3.59 21.80 -10.28
CA LEU A 107 2.29 22.28 -9.78
C LEU A 107 2.34 23.67 -9.13
N MET A 108 3.41 24.00 -8.41
CA MET A 108 3.60 25.35 -7.86
C MET A 108 3.73 26.40 -8.97
N VAL A 109 4.53 26.13 -10.00
CA VAL A 109 4.77 27.08 -11.11
C VAL A 109 3.55 27.23 -12.04
N LEU A 110 2.71 26.20 -12.14
CA LEU A 110 1.42 26.27 -12.85
C LEU A 110 0.40 27.20 -12.18
N GLY A 111 0.52 27.44 -10.87
CA GLY A 111 -0.37 28.35 -10.14
C GLY A 111 -1.85 27.95 -10.21
N LEU A 112 -2.16 26.64 -10.25
CA LEU A 112 -3.51 26.14 -10.48
C LEU A 112 -4.52 26.71 -9.47
N SER A 113 -5.61 27.26 -9.99
CA SER A 113 -6.73 27.76 -9.20
C SER A 113 -7.49 26.63 -8.48
N GLU A 114 -8.22 26.95 -7.41
CA GLU A 114 -9.01 25.97 -6.67
C GLU A 114 -10.08 25.27 -7.54
N GLN A 115 -10.60 25.94 -8.57
CA GLN A 115 -11.51 25.29 -9.53
C GLN A 115 -10.78 24.24 -10.38
N GLN A 116 -9.63 24.60 -10.96
CA GLN A 116 -8.81 23.68 -11.76
C GLN A 116 -8.30 22.50 -10.91
N ARG A 117 -7.96 22.73 -9.64
CA ARG A 117 -7.60 21.67 -8.68
C ARG A 117 -8.75 20.68 -8.48
N ARG A 118 -9.98 21.15 -8.25
CA ARG A 118 -11.18 20.31 -8.15
C ARG A 118 -11.45 19.53 -9.46
N GLU A 119 -11.33 20.18 -10.61
CA GLU A 119 -11.56 19.57 -11.92
C GLU A 119 -10.53 18.49 -12.25
N LEU A 120 -9.25 18.73 -11.97
CA LEU A 120 -8.17 17.75 -12.15
C LEU A 120 -8.32 16.55 -11.20
N LEU A 121 -8.74 16.76 -9.95
CA LEU A 121 -9.01 15.68 -9.00
C LEU A 121 -10.24 14.85 -9.41
N GLY A 122 -11.33 15.49 -9.87
CA GLY A 122 -12.49 14.79 -10.42
C GLY A 122 -12.20 14.08 -11.75
N ALA A 123 -11.27 14.60 -12.57
CA ALA A 123 -10.78 13.91 -13.76
C ALA A 123 -9.97 12.66 -13.40
N ARG A 124 -9.09 12.75 -12.40
CA ARG A 124 -8.31 11.63 -11.86
C ARG A 124 -9.22 10.52 -11.35
N GLU A 125 -10.25 10.85 -10.57
CA GLU A 125 -11.22 9.88 -10.05
C GLU A 125 -11.94 9.12 -11.18
N ARG A 126 -12.49 9.85 -12.17
CA ARG A 126 -13.14 9.25 -13.35
C ARG A 126 -12.18 8.41 -14.19
N PHE A 127 -10.91 8.84 -14.32
CA PHE A 127 -9.87 8.08 -15.01
C PHE A 127 -9.57 6.77 -14.29
N LEU A 128 -9.31 6.80 -12.98
CA LEU A 128 -8.96 5.62 -12.20
C LEU A 128 -10.09 4.57 -12.21
N GLY A 129 -11.35 4.98 -12.08
CA GLY A 129 -12.49 4.05 -12.18
C GLY A 129 -12.62 3.39 -13.56
N LYS A 130 -12.37 4.14 -14.65
CA LYS A 130 -12.30 3.57 -16.02
C LYS A 130 -11.12 2.62 -16.18
N PHE A 131 -9.95 3.00 -15.65
CA PHE A 131 -8.70 2.25 -15.78
C PHE A 131 -8.73 0.94 -14.99
N GLU A 132 -9.32 0.94 -13.80
CA GLU A 132 -9.48 -0.26 -12.98
C GLU A 132 -10.30 -1.34 -13.71
N ALA A 133 -11.44 -0.97 -14.30
CA ALA A 133 -12.26 -1.91 -15.08
C ALA A 133 -11.49 -2.53 -16.27
N VAL A 134 -10.63 -1.75 -16.94
CA VAL A 134 -9.74 -2.24 -18.01
C VAL A 134 -8.68 -3.21 -17.44
N MET A 135 -8.15 -2.96 -16.25
CA MET A 135 -7.18 -3.85 -15.60
C MET A 135 -7.80 -5.15 -15.07
N GLN A 136 -9.03 -5.10 -14.55
CA GLN A 136 -9.78 -6.29 -14.11
C GLN A 136 -10.13 -7.21 -15.30
N GLU A 137 -10.58 -6.64 -16.43
CA GLU A 137 -10.79 -7.38 -17.68
C GLU A 137 -9.48 -8.01 -18.18
N ARG A 138 -8.36 -7.26 -18.14
CA ARG A 138 -7.04 -7.76 -18.53
C ARG A 138 -6.58 -8.95 -17.69
N ALA A 139 -6.71 -8.87 -16.36
CA ALA A 139 -6.36 -9.96 -15.46
C ALA A 139 -7.14 -11.25 -15.81
N THR A 140 -8.43 -11.09 -16.12
CA THR A 140 -9.31 -12.19 -16.56
C THR A 140 -8.87 -12.79 -17.90
N LEU A 141 -8.53 -11.95 -18.89
CA LEU A 141 -8.06 -12.39 -20.21
C LEU A 141 -6.70 -13.10 -20.14
N VAL A 142 -5.76 -12.57 -19.34
CA VAL A 142 -4.45 -13.20 -19.12
C VAL A 142 -4.59 -14.54 -18.39
N ALA A 143 -5.51 -14.65 -17.41
CA ALA A 143 -5.80 -15.92 -16.76
C ALA A 143 -6.41 -16.96 -17.73
N SER A 144 -7.33 -16.54 -18.62
CA SER A 144 -7.87 -17.40 -19.68
C SER A 144 -6.77 -17.92 -20.62
N LEU A 145 -5.90 -17.02 -21.11
CA LEU A 145 -4.77 -17.39 -21.95
C LEU A 145 -3.82 -18.37 -21.26
N ALA A 146 -3.48 -18.14 -19.99
CA ALA A 146 -2.62 -19.04 -19.21
C ALA A 146 -3.24 -20.44 -19.01
N GLN A 147 -4.58 -20.55 -18.96
CA GLN A 147 -5.29 -21.83 -18.88
C GLN A 147 -5.35 -22.58 -20.23
N GLN A 148 -5.36 -21.85 -21.34
CA GLN A 148 -5.54 -22.35 -22.71
C GLN A 148 -4.23 -22.60 -23.47
N ALA A 149 -3.13 -21.96 -23.07
CA ALA A 149 -1.83 -22.00 -23.75
C ALA A 149 -1.11 -23.37 -23.70
N VAL A 150 -1.56 -24.30 -22.85
CA VAL A 150 -1.01 -25.67 -22.76
C VAL A 150 -2.11 -26.67 -23.08
N PRO A 151 -2.14 -27.25 -24.31
CA PRO A 151 -3.08 -28.30 -24.66
C PRO A 151 -2.88 -29.54 -23.77
N ARG A 152 -3.83 -29.80 -22.87
CA ARG A 152 -3.79 -30.95 -21.96
C ARG A 152 -4.39 -32.23 -22.55
N SER A 153 -5.25 -32.10 -23.56
CA SER A 153 -5.86 -33.25 -24.24
C SER A 153 -4.97 -33.80 -25.34
N ARG A 154 -5.11 -35.10 -25.60
CA ARG A 154 -4.52 -35.80 -26.76
C ARG A 154 -5.51 -35.93 -27.92
N VAL A 155 -6.75 -35.49 -27.75
CA VAL A 155 -7.79 -35.50 -28.80
C VAL A 155 -7.63 -34.26 -29.67
N TYR A 156 -7.48 -34.45 -30.98
CA TYR A 156 -7.23 -33.35 -31.92
C TYR A 156 -8.30 -32.25 -31.90
N ALA A 157 -9.59 -32.63 -31.74
CA ALA A 157 -10.70 -31.70 -31.64
C ALA A 157 -10.55 -30.73 -30.43
N ASP A 158 -10.16 -31.25 -29.27
CA ASP A 158 -9.93 -30.45 -28.06
C ASP A 158 -8.74 -29.49 -28.24
N ILE A 159 -7.69 -29.94 -28.93
CA ILE A 159 -6.52 -29.10 -29.25
C ILE A 159 -6.94 -27.95 -30.17
N CYS A 160 -7.71 -28.21 -31.22
CA CYS A 160 -8.28 -27.16 -32.07
C CYS A 160 -9.19 -26.20 -31.31
N SER A 161 -10.05 -26.71 -30.41
CA SER A 161 -10.93 -25.89 -29.57
C SER A 161 -10.14 -24.97 -28.63
N SER A 162 -9.12 -25.51 -27.93
CA SER A 162 -8.23 -24.72 -27.07
C SER A 162 -7.45 -23.66 -27.84
N SER A 163 -7.01 -23.98 -29.07
CA SER A 163 -6.31 -23.04 -29.95
C SER A 163 -7.22 -21.88 -30.40
N LEU A 164 -8.45 -22.18 -30.82
CA LEU A 164 -9.44 -21.16 -31.21
C LEU A 164 -9.77 -20.24 -30.03
N ALA A 165 -10.00 -20.80 -28.84
CA ALA A 165 -10.26 -20.01 -27.63
C ALA A 165 -9.08 -19.11 -27.24
N ALA A 166 -7.83 -19.59 -27.40
CA ALA A 166 -6.63 -18.78 -27.19
C ALA A 166 -6.49 -17.64 -28.21
N HIS A 167 -6.88 -17.86 -29.48
CA HIS A 167 -6.93 -16.79 -30.49
C HIS A 167 -7.99 -15.73 -30.13
N GLU A 168 -9.21 -16.13 -29.77
CA GLU A 168 -10.24 -15.20 -29.29
C GLU A 168 -9.78 -14.38 -28.08
N ALA A 169 -9.17 -15.03 -27.09
CA ALA A 169 -8.66 -14.34 -25.89
C ALA A 169 -7.51 -13.38 -26.23
N THR A 170 -6.68 -13.69 -27.23
CA THR A 170 -5.62 -12.81 -27.75
C THR A 170 -6.20 -11.57 -28.44
N ASP A 171 -7.25 -11.73 -29.26
CA ASP A 171 -7.90 -10.61 -29.94
C ASP A 171 -8.67 -9.71 -28.97
N ARG A 172 -9.34 -10.30 -27.97
CA ARG A 172 -9.94 -9.55 -26.84
C ARG A 172 -8.87 -8.79 -26.03
N LEU A 173 -7.68 -9.38 -25.82
CA LEU A 173 -6.57 -8.70 -25.15
C LEU A 173 -6.02 -7.52 -25.99
N ARG A 174 -5.95 -7.65 -27.32
CA ARG A 174 -5.60 -6.53 -28.22
C ARG A 174 -6.63 -5.40 -28.11
N ALA A 175 -7.93 -5.73 -28.06
CA ALA A 175 -9.00 -4.75 -27.87
C ALA A 175 -8.94 -4.07 -26.48
N ASN A 176 -8.62 -4.81 -25.42
CA ASN A 176 -8.39 -4.27 -24.07
C ASN A 176 -7.20 -3.29 -24.03
N LEU A 177 -6.08 -3.62 -24.68
CA LEU A 177 -4.90 -2.76 -24.78
C LEU A 177 -5.20 -1.46 -25.54
N GLN A 178 -6.02 -1.52 -26.60
CA GLN A 178 -6.49 -0.31 -27.29
C GLN A 178 -7.45 0.50 -26.40
N ARG A 179 -8.31 -0.15 -25.60
CA ARG A 179 -9.22 0.54 -24.67
C ARG A 179 -8.46 1.26 -23.56
N GLU A 180 -7.40 0.66 -23.02
CA GLU A 180 -6.48 1.31 -22.07
C GLU A 180 -5.87 2.58 -22.68
N HIS A 181 -5.32 2.49 -23.89
CA HIS A 181 -4.74 3.63 -24.59
C HIS A 181 -5.76 4.75 -24.80
N ASN A 182 -6.99 4.40 -25.20
CA ASN A 182 -8.07 5.38 -25.36
C ASN A 182 -8.44 6.07 -24.04
N VAL A 183 -8.52 5.33 -22.91
CA VAL A 183 -8.80 5.88 -21.58
C VAL A 183 -7.68 6.80 -21.09
N ASN A 184 -6.41 6.42 -21.31
CA ASN A 184 -5.25 7.26 -21.01
C ASN A 184 -5.31 8.57 -21.81
N MET A 185 -5.55 8.49 -23.13
CA MET A 185 -5.59 9.67 -23.98
C MET A 185 -6.83 10.55 -23.73
N GLU A 186 -7.98 9.98 -23.35
CA GLU A 186 -9.16 10.74 -22.91
C GLU A 186 -8.81 11.63 -21.70
N PHE A 187 -8.16 11.06 -20.68
CA PHE A 187 -7.73 11.79 -19.48
C PHE A 187 -6.69 12.86 -19.80
N VAL A 188 -5.64 12.52 -20.55
CA VAL A 188 -4.58 13.47 -20.93
C VAL A 188 -5.14 14.64 -21.75
N VAL A 189 -6.01 14.37 -22.74
CA VAL A 189 -6.63 15.42 -23.56
C VAL A 189 -7.62 16.27 -22.74
N TYR A 190 -8.39 15.66 -21.84
CA TYR A 190 -9.31 16.40 -20.96
C TYR A 190 -8.55 17.38 -20.03
N VAL A 191 -7.47 16.92 -19.38
CA VAL A 191 -6.68 17.79 -18.50
C VAL A 191 -5.97 18.89 -19.30
N LEU A 192 -5.23 18.51 -20.35
CA LEU A 192 -4.39 19.46 -21.10
C LEU A 192 -5.18 20.40 -22.03
N ARG A 193 -6.46 20.15 -22.33
CA ARG A 193 -7.28 21.05 -23.20
C ARG A 193 -8.56 21.56 -22.55
N GLY A 194 -8.97 20.99 -21.42
CA GLY A 194 -10.19 21.37 -20.71
C GLY A 194 -9.97 21.95 -19.31
N VAL A 195 -8.84 21.66 -18.65
CA VAL A 195 -8.55 22.15 -17.29
C VAL A 195 -7.40 23.18 -17.29
N LEU A 196 -6.34 22.95 -18.05
CA LEU A 196 -5.20 23.88 -18.15
C LEU A 196 -5.40 24.93 -19.24
N ASP A 197 -4.97 26.17 -18.97
CA ASP A 197 -4.83 27.20 -20.02
C ASP A 197 -3.53 27.01 -20.84
N LEU A 198 -3.43 27.70 -21.99
CA LEU A 198 -2.29 27.58 -22.91
C LEU A 198 -0.93 27.97 -22.28
N MET A 199 -0.91 28.92 -21.35
CA MET A 199 0.30 29.30 -20.61
C MET A 199 0.67 28.23 -19.57
N GLN A 200 -0.32 27.63 -18.91
CA GLN A 200 -0.11 26.50 -18.00
C GLN A 200 0.40 25.25 -18.74
N ILE A 201 -0.10 24.94 -19.95
CA ILE A 201 0.46 23.86 -20.78
C ILE A 201 1.92 24.17 -21.15
N ALA A 202 2.21 25.42 -21.56
CA ALA A 202 3.56 25.83 -21.92
C ALA A 202 4.54 25.73 -20.74
N LYS A 203 4.13 26.21 -19.56
CA LYS A 203 4.86 26.05 -18.30
C LYS A 203 5.03 24.59 -17.92
N ALA A 204 4.00 23.76 -18.05
CA ALA A 204 4.09 22.33 -17.77
C ALA A 204 5.18 21.69 -18.65
N ALA A 205 5.15 21.92 -19.96
CA ALA A 205 6.14 21.39 -20.90
C ALA A 205 7.57 21.81 -20.52
N VAL A 206 7.79 23.09 -20.20
CA VAL A 206 9.12 23.65 -19.86
C VAL A 206 9.63 23.17 -18.50
N HIS A 207 8.82 23.24 -17.45
CA HIS A 207 9.24 22.91 -16.09
C HIS A 207 9.22 21.42 -15.76
N SER A 208 8.63 20.57 -16.62
CA SER A 208 8.71 19.10 -16.49
C SER A 208 10.02 18.50 -17.03
N TYR A 209 10.75 19.25 -17.88
CA TYR A 209 12.00 18.78 -18.48
C TYR A 209 13.01 18.32 -17.40
N PRO A 210 13.70 17.18 -17.57
CA PRO A 210 13.83 16.34 -18.76
C PRO A 210 12.73 15.28 -18.98
N TYR A 211 11.59 15.37 -18.29
CA TYR A 211 10.46 14.45 -18.43
C TYR A 211 9.31 15.07 -19.25
N TYR A 212 8.43 14.21 -19.79
CA TYR A 212 7.16 14.67 -20.35
C TYR A 212 6.18 15.02 -19.21
N PRO A 213 5.32 16.07 -19.34
CA PRO A 213 4.34 16.43 -18.30
C PRO A 213 3.36 15.31 -17.91
N ASP A 214 3.59 14.67 -16.77
CA ASP A 214 2.72 13.61 -16.24
C ASP A 214 1.55 14.21 -15.44
N VAL A 215 0.41 14.37 -16.13
CA VAL A 215 -0.84 14.83 -15.51
C VAL A 215 -1.40 13.87 -14.47
N LEU A 216 -1.10 12.56 -14.53
CA LEU A 216 -1.53 11.61 -13.51
C LEU A 216 -0.70 11.77 -12.24
N ALA A 217 0.63 11.84 -12.35
CA ALA A 217 1.50 12.08 -11.21
C ALA A 217 1.26 13.46 -10.56
N MET A 218 1.03 14.51 -11.36
CA MET A 218 0.58 15.81 -10.84
C MET A 218 -0.76 15.69 -10.08
N SER A 219 -1.75 14.97 -10.63
CA SER A 219 -3.02 14.76 -9.93
C SER A 219 -2.88 13.94 -8.63
N ASN A 220 -1.91 13.02 -8.55
CA ASN A 220 -1.60 12.26 -7.34
C ASN A 220 -0.98 13.16 -6.25
N VAL A 221 -0.08 14.08 -6.62
CA VAL A 221 0.49 15.04 -5.66
C VAL A 221 -0.58 15.99 -5.11
N LEU A 222 -1.49 16.49 -5.95
CA LEU A 222 -2.63 17.29 -5.48
C LEU A 222 -3.54 16.51 -4.52
N PHE A 223 -3.78 15.23 -4.80
CA PHE A 223 -4.61 14.37 -3.94
C PHE A 223 -3.95 14.14 -2.57
N ALA A 224 -2.62 13.93 -2.52
CA ALA A 224 -1.86 13.83 -1.28
C ALA A 224 -1.89 15.15 -0.47
N GLN A 225 -1.70 16.30 -1.13
CA GLN A 225 -1.83 17.62 -0.49
C GLN A 225 -3.23 17.83 0.11
N GLN A 226 -4.29 17.43 -0.61
CA GLN A 226 -5.67 17.53 -0.12
C GLN A 226 -5.90 16.67 1.12
N GLN A 227 -5.40 15.43 1.15
CA GLN A 227 -5.50 14.56 2.34
C GLN A 227 -4.73 15.13 3.54
N GLN A 228 -3.56 15.74 3.33
CA GLN A 228 -2.80 16.39 4.39
C GLN A 228 -3.57 17.57 5.01
N HIS A 229 -4.15 18.45 4.18
CA HIS A 229 -4.99 19.55 4.67
C HIS A 229 -6.26 19.07 5.38
N GLN A 230 -6.94 18.03 4.87
CA GLN A 230 -8.10 17.41 5.55
C GLN A 230 -7.71 16.79 6.90
N SER A 231 -6.54 16.15 6.98
CA SER A 231 -6.03 15.56 8.22
C SER A 231 -5.73 16.63 9.27
N GLN A 232 -5.08 17.74 8.88
CA GLN A 232 -4.83 18.87 9.79
C GLN A 232 -6.12 19.54 10.24
N ALA A 233 -7.07 19.78 9.33
CA ALA A 233 -8.38 20.35 9.66
C ALA A 233 -9.22 19.43 10.59
N SER A 234 -8.95 18.12 10.58
CA SER A 234 -9.63 17.11 11.41
C SER A 234 -8.94 16.84 12.76
N GLN A 235 -7.72 17.35 12.99
CA GLN A 235 -6.98 17.17 14.25
C GLN A 235 -7.31 18.08 15.45
N PRO A 236 -7.98 19.25 15.37
CA PRO A 236 -8.15 20.11 16.55
C PRO A 236 -9.00 19.48 17.65
N SER A 237 -9.88 18.54 17.28
CA SER A 237 -10.69 17.72 18.20
C SER A 237 -9.85 16.83 19.12
N LEU A 238 -8.69 16.32 18.67
CA LEU A 238 -7.87 15.40 19.46
C LEU A 238 -7.16 16.15 20.61
N HIS A 239 -6.67 17.36 20.35
CA HIS A 239 -6.12 18.21 21.41
C HIS A 239 -7.20 18.66 22.40
N GLN A 240 -8.40 19.03 21.90
CA GLN A 240 -9.54 19.38 22.76
C GLN A 240 -10.02 18.20 23.62
N GLN A 241 -10.05 16.99 23.06
CA GLN A 241 -10.40 15.76 23.78
C GLN A 241 -9.35 15.41 24.85
N GLN A 242 -8.05 15.58 24.54
CA GLN A 242 -6.97 15.37 25.50
C GLN A 242 -7.03 16.39 26.66
N GLN A 243 -7.35 17.66 26.37
CA GLN A 243 -7.56 18.69 27.38
C GLN A 243 -8.79 18.38 28.26
N GLN A 244 -9.86 17.84 27.68
CA GLN A 244 -11.06 17.41 28.41
C GLN A 244 -10.78 16.19 29.31
N GLN A 245 -9.94 15.25 28.87
CA GLN A 245 -9.45 14.14 29.72
C GLN A 245 -8.58 14.65 30.88
N GLN A 246 -7.70 15.64 30.67
CA GLN A 246 -6.94 16.26 31.76
C GLN A 246 -7.86 16.92 32.81
N GLN A 247 -8.91 17.62 32.38
CA GLN A 247 -9.89 18.20 33.32
C GLN A 247 -10.64 17.13 34.13
N GLN A 248 -11.07 16.02 33.51
CA GLN A 248 -11.67 14.90 34.24
C GLN A 248 -10.70 14.26 35.24
N HIS A 249 -9.44 14.03 34.85
CA HIS A 249 -8.44 13.45 35.75
C HIS A 249 -8.13 14.40 36.93
N GLN A 250 -8.08 15.70 36.70
CA GLN A 250 -7.85 16.70 37.75
C GLN A 250 -9.04 16.79 38.73
N GLN A 251 -10.30 16.71 38.26
CA GLN A 251 -11.47 16.57 39.15
C GLN A 251 -11.43 15.26 39.97
N GLN A 252 -11.10 14.13 39.33
CA GLN A 252 -11.01 12.84 40.00
C GLN A 252 -9.91 12.83 41.09
N GLN A 253 -8.77 13.49 40.82
CA GLN A 253 -7.69 13.65 41.79
C GLN A 253 -8.09 14.55 42.97
N GLN A 254 -8.89 15.61 42.76
CA GLN A 254 -9.46 16.41 43.85
C GLN A 254 -10.44 15.61 44.72
N GLN A 255 -11.33 14.80 44.12
CA GLN A 255 -12.21 13.92 44.89
C GLN A 255 -11.42 12.89 45.71
N GLN A 256 -10.34 12.35 45.14
CA GLN A 256 -9.49 11.39 45.85
C GLN A 256 -8.73 12.03 47.02
N GLN A 257 -8.26 13.28 46.89
CA GLN A 257 -7.68 14.02 48.03
C GLN A 257 -8.72 14.29 49.14
N GLN A 258 -9.97 14.62 48.79
CA GLN A 258 -11.04 14.79 49.79
C GLN A 258 -11.34 13.47 50.52
N GLN A 259 -11.38 12.33 49.83
CA GLN A 259 -11.54 11.02 50.47
C GLN A 259 -10.35 10.67 51.38
N ILE A 260 -9.11 10.93 50.94
CA ILE A 260 -7.90 10.72 51.76
C ILE A 260 -7.94 11.59 53.02
N ALA A 261 -8.39 12.84 52.95
CA ALA A 261 -8.54 13.71 54.11
C ALA A 261 -9.57 13.16 55.13
N VAL A 262 -10.72 12.66 54.65
CA VAL A 262 -11.76 12.03 55.50
C VAL A 262 -11.28 10.71 56.12
N VAL A 263 -10.58 9.86 55.36
CA VAL A 263 -10.01 8.61 55.90
C VAL A 263 -8.91 8.91 56.93
N SER A 264 -8.10 9.96 56.71
CA SER A 264 -7.03 10.36 57.62
C SER A 264 -7.56 10.84 58.97
N SER A 265 -8.64 11.64 58.99
CA SER A 265 -9.24 12.11 60.25
C SER A 265 -9.90 10.97 61.05
N VAL A 266 -10.61 10.05 60.38
CA VAL A 266 -11.17 8.85 61.01
C VAL A 266 -10.07 7.94 61.58
N SER A 267 -8.99 7.73 60.83
CA SER A 267 -7.86 6.91 61.27
C SER A 267 -7.13 7.51 62.48
N GLN A 268 -6.91 8.84 62.47
CA GLN A 268 -6.32 9.55 63.61
C GLN A 268 -7.22 9.50 64.86
N GLN A 269 -8.54 9.52 64.70
CA GLN A 269 -9.49 9.34 65.79
C GLN A 269 -9.45 7.92 66.38
N GLN A 270 -9.37 6.87 65.54
CA GLN A 270 -9.13 5.51 66.03
C GLN A 270 -7.79 5.38 66.77
N GLN A 271 -6.73 6.03 66.28
CA GLN A 271 -5.40 5.92 66.89
C GLN A 271 -5.35 6.56 68.29
N GLN A 272 -6.08 7.67 68.53
CA GLN A 272 -6.27 8.21 69.88
C GLN A 272 -7.01 7.22 70.80
N GLN A 273 -8.08 6.59 70.31
CA GLN A 273 -8.84 5.60 71.08
C GLN A 273 -7.99 4.37 71.44
N HIS A 274 -7.11 3.94 70.53
CA HIS A 274 -6.16 2.84 70.77
C HIS A 274 -5.09 3.21 71.81
N GLN A 275 -4.58 4.45 71.80
CA GLN A 275 -3.65 4.91 72.85
C GLN A 275 -4.29 4.91 74.24
N GLN A 276 -5.55 5.35 74.37
CA GLN A 276 -6.27 5.29 75.65
C GLN A 276 -6.43 3.85 76.15
N GLN A 277 -6.80 2.91 75.28
CA GLN A 277 -6.91 1.49 75.63
C GLN A 277 -5.56 0.89 76.04
N HIS A 278 -4.48 1.22 75.33
CA HIS A 278 -3.13 0.72 75.66
C HIS A 278 -2.60 1.29 76.99
N HIS A 279 -2.94 2.54 77.33
CA HIS A 279 -2.56 3.14 78.62
C HIS A 279 -3.31 2.48 79.79
N HIS A 280 -4.60 2.15 79.61
CA HIS A 280 -5.39 1.41 80.58
C HIS A 280 -4.86 -0.02 80.80
N LEU A 281 -4.49 -0.72 79.72
CA LEU A 281 -3.90 -2.07 79.82
C LEU A 281 -2.54 -2.05 80.54
N GLN A 282 -1.75 -0.99 80.35
CA GLN A 282 -0.46 -0.81 81.04
C GLN A 282 -0.63 -0.57 82.56
N GLN A 283 -1.64 0.20 82.97
CA GLN A 283 -2.03 0.30 84.39
C GLN A 283 -2.39 -1.07 84.98
N LEU A 284 -3.22 -1.84 84.26
CA LEU A 284 -3.68 -3.16 84.72
C LEU A 284 -2.51 -4.14 84.91
N GLN A 285 -1.55 -4.16 83.98
CA GLN A 285 -0.34 -4.98 84.09
C GLN A 285 0.54 -4.56 85.28
N GLN A 286 0.68 -3.26 85.53
CA GLN A 286 1.47 -2.75 86.66
C GLN A 286 0.84 -3.11 88.01
N GLN A 287 -0.49 -3.08 88.10
CA GLN A 287 -1.25 -3.53 89.27
C GLN A 287 -1.12 -5.05 89.50
N LEU A 288 -1.12 -5.85 88.42
CA LEU A 288 -0.92 -7.31 88.50
C LEU A 288 0.50 -7.68 88.99
N LEU A 289 1.53 -6.96 88.51
CA LEU A 289 2.92 -7.11 88.96
C LEU A 289 3.07 -6.82 90.46
N GLN A 290 2.41 -5.75 90.94
CA GLN A 290 2.43 -5.37 92.35
C GLN A 290 1.77 -6.45 93.24
N GLN A 291 0.69 -7.07 92.77
CA GLN A 291 0.04 -8.19 93.46
C GLN A 291 0.92 -9.47 93.46
N GLN A 292 1.57 -9.80 92.33
CA GLN A 292 2.49 -10.94 92.25
C GLN A 292 3.66 -10.80 93.24
N HIS A 293 4.24 -9.60 93.35
CA HIS A 293 5.36 -9.35 94.25
C HIS A 293 4.97 -9.57 95.73
N GLN A 294 3.77 -9.12 96.11
CA GLN A 294 3.21 -9.35 97.45
C GLN A 294 2.97 -10.86 97.72
N HIS A 295 2.50 -11.62 96.72
CA HIS A 295 2.29 -13.06 96.83
C HIS A 295 3.62 -13.84 96.93
N GLN A 296 4.64 -13.45 96.17
CA GLN A 296 5.98 -14.06 96.24
C GLN A 296 6.64 -13.84 97.62
N GLN A 297 6.43 -12.67 98.24
CA GLN A 297 6.92 -12.36 99.58
C GLN A 297 6.25 -13.23 100.66
N GLN A 298 4.95 -13.52 100.55
CA GLN A 298 4.28 -14.52 101.40
C GLN A 298 4.83 -15.93 101.17
N GLN A 299 5.06 -16.31 99.90
CA GLN A 299 5.52 -17.66 99.56
C GLN A 299 6.92 -17.98 100.11
N GLN A 300 7.83 -16.98 100.18
CA GLN A 300 9.12 -17.16 100.85
C GLN A 300 9.00 -17.42 102.35
N GLN A 301 8.11 -16.73 103.07
CA GLN A 301 7.84 -17.04 104.49
C GLN A 301 7.30 -18.47 104.66
N HIS A 302 6.40 -18.90 103.77
CA HIS A 302 5.81 -20.23 103.84
C HIS A 302 6.81 -21.35 103.55
N GLN A 303 7.73 -21.14 102.59
CA GLN A 303 8.74 -22.14 102.23
C GLN A 303 9.81 -22.32 103.33
N GLN A 304 10.17 -21.24 104.04
CA GLN A 304 11.04 -21.32 105.21
C GLN A 304 10.39 -22.11 106.36
N GLN A 305 9.06 -22.07 106.48
CA GLN A 305 8.31 -22.85 107.47
C GLN A 305 8.22 -24.34 107.11
N GLN A 306 8.11 -24.70 105.81
CA GLN A 306 8.06 -26.10 105.38
C GLN A 306 9.38 -26.87 105.50
N GLN A 307 10.55 -26.21 105.35
CA GLN A 307 11.84 -26.90 105.48
C GLN A 307 12.10 -27.47 106.89
N LEU A 308 11.40 -26.99 107.92
CA LEU A 308 11.47 -27.53 109.28
C LEU A 308 10.63 -28.81 109.49
N GLN A 309 9.85 -29.26 108.50
CA GLN A 309 8.79 -30.26 108.71
C GLN A 309 8.83 -31.49 107.79
N GLN A 310 9.88 -31.69 106.98
CA GLN A 310 10.04 -32.92 106.17
C GLN A 310 11.37 -33.64 106.41
N GLN A 311 11.34 -34.66 107.27
CA GLN A 311 12.42 -35.64 107.39
C GLN A 311 11.92 -37.06 107.74
N HIS A 312 11.07 -37.68 106.90
CA HIS A 312 10.92 -39.16 106.81
C HIS A 312 10.30 -39.61 105.45
N PRO A 313 10.63 -40.80 104.88
CA PRO A 313 10.20 -41.21 103.50
C PRO A 313 9.50 -42.60 103.36
N HIS A 314 8.86 -42.91 102.19
CA HIS A 314 8.86 -44.19 101.39
C HIS A 314 7.80 -44.23 100.20
N PRO A 315 7.84 -45.16 99.17
CA PRO A 315 7.33 -44.91 97.77
C PRO A 315 6.54 -46.03 96.96
N HIS A 316 6.36 -45.82 95.60
CA HIS A 316 6.01 -46.75 94.43
C HIS A 316 4.53 -46.76 93.86
N MET A 317 4.04 -47.29 92.68
CA MET A 317 4.49 -48.24 91.59
C MET A 317 3.61 -48.29 90.25
N GLN A 318 4.20 -48.41 89.02
CA GLN A 318 3.71 -48.96 87.67
C GLN A 318 2.40 -48.44 86.94
N LEU A 319 1.89 -48.83 85.71
CA LEU A 319 2.10 -49.92 84.68
C LEU A 319 1.89 -49.51 83.15
N GLN A 320 1.42 -50.37 82.17
CA GLN A 320 1.87 -50.37 80.73
C GLN A 320 1.02 -51.09 79.58
N GLN A 321 1.01 -50.56 78.31
CA GLN A 321 0.80 -51.18 76.91
C GLN A 321 -0.61 -51.69 76.36
N GLN A 322 -0.90 -52.11 75.07
CA GLN A 322 -0.12 -52.45 73.82
C GLN A 322 -0.74 -52.12 72.38
N LEU A 323 -0.81 -53.06 71.36
CA LEU A 323 -0.96 -52.87 69.85
C LEU A 323 -1.91 -53.93 69.13
N ILE A 324 -1.98 -54.36 67.82
CA ILE A 324 -1.23 -54.38 66.49
C ILE A 324 -2.16 -54.99 65.32
N GLN A 325 -1.99 -55.27 63.97
CA GLN A 325 -1.07 -55.10 62.77
C GLN A 325 -1.70 -55.54 61.36
N ALA A 326 -1.06 -55.24 60.18
CA ALA A 326 -1.04 -55.93 58.81
C ALA A 326 -2.27 -55.84 57.80
N SER A 327 -2.30 -56.24 56.48
CA SER A 327 -1.38 -56.83 55.43
C SER A 327 -1.90 -56.76 53.92
N PRO A 328 -1.10 -56.89 52.79
CA PRO A 328 -1.55 -56.72 51.35
C PRO A 328 -0.99 -57.65 50.17
N GLY A 329 -1.51 -57.59 48.90
CA GLY A 329 -0.93 -58.14 47.60
C GLY A 329 -1.95 -58.47 46.44
N ALA A 330 -1.68 -58.88 45.14
CA ALA A 330 -0.57 -58.71 44.15
C ALA A 330 -0.82 -59.31 42.67
N ALA A 331 -0.17 -58.77 41.61
CA ALA A 331 0.38 -59.36 40.31
C ALA A 331 -0.37 -59.67 38.93
N ALA A 332 0.17 -59.09 37.82
CA ALA A 332 0.56 -59.60 36.44
C ALA A 332 -0.36 -60.00 35.21
N ALA A 333 -0.28 -59.19 34.11
CA ALA A 333 0.07 -59.49 32.66
C ALA A 333 -0.86 -60.16 31.56
N ALA A 334 -0.75 -59.59 30.32
CA ALA A 334 -0.70 -60.21 28.94
C ALA A 334 -1.90 -60.24 27.92
N LEU A 335 -1.65 -59.61 26.74
CA LEU A 335 -1.93 -59.95 25.30
C LEU A 335 -3.32 -60.34 24.67
N ALA A 336 -3.69 -59.53 23.64
CA ALA A 336 -4.02 -59.90 22.23
C ALA A 336 -5.45 -60.28 21.72
N ALA A 337 -5.62 -60.01 20.40
CA ALA A 337 -6.47 -60.65 19.37
C ALA A 337 -7.97 -60.26 19.13
N SER A 338 -8.17 -59.48 18.05
CA SER A 338 -9.16 -59.67 16.95
C SER A 338 -10.65 -60.02 17.16
N GLY A 339 -11.53 -59.26 16.48
CA GLY A 339 -12.70 -59.81 15.76
C GLY A 339 -14.08 -59.32 16.24
N GLY A 340 -14.85 -58.69 15.35
CA GLY A 340 -16.24 -58.28 15.63
C GLY A 340 -16.84 -57.31 14.61
N LEU A 341 -17.44 -57.84 13.53
CA LEU A 341 -18.18 -57.04 12.54
C LEU A 341 -19.63 -56.83 13.00
N ASN A 342 -20.16 -55.61 12.84
CA ASN A 342 -21.61 -55.42 12.73
C ASN A 342 -21.96 -54.17 11.87
N ILE A 343 -22.91 -54.33 10.95
CA ILE A 343 -23.40 -53.37 9.94
C ILE A 343 -24.86 -53.80 9.70
N PRO A 344 -25.91 -52.95 9.87
CA PRO A 344 -26.27 -51.92 8.87
C PRO A 344 -27.01 -50.68 9.50
N PRO A 345 -27.77 -49.84 8.76
CA PRO A 345 -27.24 -48.91 7.77
C PRO A 345 -27.79 -47.45 7.86
N ALA A 346 -27.20 -46.56 7.06
CA ALA A 346 -27.83 -45.41 6.39
C ALA A 346 -28.51 -44.28 7.23
N ALA A 347 -27.80 -43.15 7.31
CA ALA A 347 -28.39 -41.81 7.19
C ALA A 347 -27.52 -40.96 6.24
N LEU A 348 -28.10 -39.96 5.59
CA LEU A 348 -27.48 -39.16 4.51
C LEU A 348 -27.30 -37.69 4.94
N ARG A 349 -26.38 -36.96 4.27
CA ARG A 349 -26.14 -35.49 4.36
C ARG A 349 -25.42 -35.03 5.66
N SER A 350 -24.65 -33.92 5.69
CA SER A 350 -24.17 -33.01 4.63
C SER A 350 -22.98 -32.16 5.11
N VAL A 351 -22.03 -31.89 4.20
CA VAL A 351 -21.16 -30.69 4.05
C VAL A 351 -20.87 -29.82 5.29
N GLY A 352 -19.59 -29.69 5.65
CA GLY A 352 -19.09 -28.62 6.53
C GLY A 352 -17.62 -28.83 6.94
N SER A 353 -16.67 -28.20 6.25
CA SER A 353 -15.23 -28.46 6.48
C SER A 353 -14.63 -27.59 7.59
N SER A 354 -13.99 -28.23 8.57
CA SER A 354 -12.80 -27.67 9.23
C SER A 354 -11.67 -27.50 8.18
N GLY A 355 -10.64 -26.66 8.35
CA GLY A 355 -10.18 -25.97 9.56
C GLY A 355 -8.81 -26.51 9.97
N GLY A 356 -7.85 -25.61 10.21
CA GLY A 356 -6.44 -25.95 10.52
C GLY A 356 -5.51 -25.70 9.33
N GLY A 357 -4.47 -24.89 9.55
CA GLY A 357 -3.48 -24.54 8.53
C GLY A 357 -2.18 -25.36 8.61
N GLY A 358 -1.20 -24.98 7.80
CA GLY A 358 0.15 -25.53 7.80
C GLY A 358 1.05 -24.75 6.84
N GLY A 359 2.28 -24.44 7.25
CA GLY A 359 3.24 -23.72 6.40
C GLY A 359 3.91 -24.63 5.37
N GLY A 360 4.33 -24.07 4.24
CA GLY A 360 4.97 -24.83 3.16
C GLY A 360 5.53 -23.95 2.06
N GLY A 361 6.57 -23.17 2.36
CA GLY A 361 7.24 -22.33 1.36
C GLY A 361 8.09 -23.17 0.41
N LEU A 362 7.71 -23.23 -0.87
CA LEU A 362 8.51 -23.80 -1.95
C LEU A 362 8.55 -22.84 -3.14
N GLY A 363 9.68 -22.14 -3.32
CA GLY A 363 9.94 -21.34 -4.51
C GLY A 363 10.37 -22.25 -5.67
N LEU A 364 9.70 -22.16 -6.81
CA LEU A 364 10.06 -22.89 -8.04
C LEU A 364 10.52 -21.95 -9.14
N SER A 365 11.80 -21.57 -9.07
CA SER A 365 12.50 -20.88 -10.17
C SER A 365 12.82 -21.86 -11.29
N LEU A 366 11.94 -21.98 -12.29
CA LEU A 366 12.22 -22.72 -13.52
C LEU A 366 13.02 -21.86 -14.51
N GLY A 367 14.34 -21.82 -14.32
CA GLY A 367 15.26 -21.22 -15.27
C GLY A 367 15.52 -22.14 -16.47
N LEU A 368 15.01 -21.78 -17.65
CA LEU A 368 15.38 -22.43 -18.92
C LEU A 368 16.47 -21.62 -19.62
N ASN A 369 17.72 -21.98 -19.34
CA ASN A 369 18.89 -21.54 -20.11
C ASN A 369 19.11 -22.53 -21.26
N LEU A 370 19.03 -22.06 -22.51
CA LEU A 370 19.40 -22.85 -23.69
C LEU A 370 20.47 -22.09 -24.48
N GLY A 371 21.69 -22.62 -24.47
CA GLY A 371 22.88 -21.94 -24.99
C GLY A 371 22.93 -21.85 -26.52
N GLY A 372 23.66 -20.87 -27.02
CA GLY A 372 23.83 -20.63 -28.46
C GLY A 372 24.94 -21.47 -29.11
N LEU A 373 24.63 -21.96 -30.31
CA LEU A 373 25.55 -22.31 -31.39
C LEU A 373 24.95 -21.69 -32.67
N GLY A 374 25.68 -21.22 -33.68
CA GLY A 374 27.13 -21.34 -33.89
C GLY A 374 27.41 -21.82 -35.32
N GLY A 375 27.15 -21.00 -36.34
CA GLY A 375 27.42 -21.36 -37.73
C GLY A 375 26.83 -20.36 -38.75
N PRO A 376 27.60 -19.88 -39.75
CA PRO A 376 27.10 -19.05 -40.84
C PRO A 376 26.58 -19.90 -42.01
N ALA A 377 25.48 -19.48 -42.64
CA ALA A 377 24.93 -20.12 -43.84
C ALA A 377 24.72 -19.09 -44.95
N THR A 378 25.57 -19.14 -45.98
CA THR A 378 25.40 -18.37 -47.22
C THR A 378 24.38 -19.06 -48.12
N SER A 379 23.48 -18.30 -48.76
CA SER A 379 22.70 -18.79 -49.92
C SER A 379 22.29 -17.63 -50.83
N PRO A 380 22.05 -17.88 -52.14
CA PRO A 380 22.39 -16.91 -53.18
C PRO A 380 21.22 -16.11 -53.76
N SER A 381 21.57 -15.08 -54.51
CA SER A 381 20.68 -14.37 -55.44
C SER A 381 20.26 -15.25 -56.63
N SER A 382 18.98 -15.24 -57.00
CA SER A 382 18.49 -15.75 -58.27
C SER A 382 17.49 -14.79 -58.90
N SER A 383 17.91 -14.10 -59.98
CA SER A 383 17.06 -13.18 -60.74
C SER A 383 16.27 -13.93 -61.81
N SER A 384 14.98 -13.63 -61.97
CA SER A 384 14.18 -14.03 -63.13
C SER A 384 13.21 -12.90 -63.51
N ALA A 385 13.20 -12.50 -64.78
CA ALA A 385 12.42 -11.39 -65.32
C ALA A 385 11.51 -11.84 -66.47
N ALA A 386 10.82 -10.88 -67.10
CA ALA A 386 9.72 -11.02 -68.09
C ALA A 386 8.40 -11.49 -67.46
N ALA A 387 7.24 -10.81 -67.62
CA ALA A 387 6.60 -10.18 -68.79
C ALA A 387 5.88 -11.21 -69.70
N ALA A 388 4.70 -10.94 -70.27
CA ALA A 388 3.76 -9.80 -70.12
C ALA A 388 2.37 -10.19 -70.67
N ALA A 389 1.33 -9.43 -70.29
CA ALA A 389 0.15 -9.17 -71.13
C ALA A 389 -0.71 -8.07 -70.49
N ALA A 390 -1.33 -7.22 -71.32
CA ALA A 390 -2.39 -6.30 -70.91
C ALA A 390 -3.53 -6.39 -71.94
N LEU A 391 -4.78 -6.19 -71.50
CA LEU A 391 -5.82 -5.35 -72.13
C LEU A 391 -7.23 -5.68 -71.59
N TYR A 392 -8.07 -4.64 -71.49
CA TYR A 392 -9.48 -4.64 -71.06
C TYR A 392 -9.81 -5.21 -69.65
N GLY A 393 -10.74 -4.62 -68.88
CA GLY A 393 -11.41 -3.33 -69.06
C GLY A 393 -12.73 -3.22 -68.28
N GLY A 394 -12.94 -2.11 -67.57
CA GLY A 394 -14.28 -1.65 -67.15
C GLY A 394 -14.71 -1.87 -65.70
N ASN A 395 -15.32 -0.80 -65.16
CA ASN A 395 -16.30 -0.73 -64.06
C ASN A 395 -15.89 -0.92 -62.59
N ARG A 396 -16.53 -0.04 -61.78
CA ARG A 396 -16.44 0.12 -60.32
C ARG A 396 -17.15 -1.02 -59.57
N ALA A 397 -16.63 -1.39 -58.40
CA ALA A 397 -17.41 -1.75 -57.22
C ALA A 397 -16.63 -1.43 -55.92
N ASN A 398 -17.33 -1.12 -54.82
CA ASN A 398 -16.71 -0.89 -53.51
C ASN A 398 -16.48 -2.22 -52.77
N ALA A 399 -15.27 -2.46 -52.27
CA ALA A 399 -14.98 -3.46 -51.23
C ALA A 399 -13.64 -3.18 -50.50
N ALA A 400 -13.61 -2.16 -49.63
CA ALA A 400 -12.41 -1.79 -48.87
C ALA A 400 -12.17 -2.70 -47.64
N ALA A 401 -11.87 -3.99 -47.88
CA ALA A 401 -11.51 -4.94 -46.84
C ALA A 401 -9.98 -4.93 -46.58
N ALA A 402 -9.53 -4.07 -45.66
CA ALA A 402 -8.10 -3.92 -45.32
C ALA A 402 -7.68 -4.81 -44.13
N SER A 403 -7.46 -6.11 -44.38
CA SER A 403 -6.90 -7.06 -43.41
C SER A 403 -5.38 -6.85 -43.22
N GLY A 404 -5.01 -5.77 -42.54
CA GLY A 404 -3.61 -5.43 -42.22
C GLY A 404 -3.00 -6.35 -41.16
N GLY A 405 -2.43 -7.48 -41.58
CA GLY A 405 -1.72 -8.42 -40.71
C GLY A 405 -0.39 -7.86 -40.17
N GLY A 406 -0.42 -7.27 -38.98
CA GLY A 406 0.79 -6.84 -38.25
C GLY A 406 1.47 -8.00 -37.54
N GLY A 407 2.73 -8.27 -37.86
CA GLY A 407 3.51 -9.38 -37.27
C GLY A 407 3.75 -9.21 -35.77
N GLY A 408 3.60 -10.31 -35.01
CA GLY A 408 3.78 -10.32 -33.56
C GLY A 408 5.25 -10.29 -33.14
N GLY A 409 5.80 -9.09 -32.94
CA GLY A 409 7.08 -8.92 -32.24
C GLY A 409 6.92 -9.17 -30.74
N GLY A 410 7.33 -10.35 -30.27
CA GLY A 410 7.29 -10.68 -28.84
C GLY A 410 8.33 -9.91 -28.03
N LEU A 411 7.90 -9.20 -27.00
CA LEU A 411 8.76 -8.57 -25.99
C LEU A 411 8.23 -8.89 -24.58
N GLY A 412 9.15 -9.07 -23.63
CA GLY A 412 8.84 -9.63 -22.32
C GLY A 412 8.04 -8.71 -21.40
N LEU A 413 7.16 -9.31 -20.59
CA LEU A 413 6.46 -8.63 -19.49
C LEU A 413 7.44 -8.36 -18.35
N GLY A 414 7.98 -7.14 -18.30
CA GLY A 414 8.66 -6.62 -17.11
C GLY A 414 7.69 -6.44 -15.95
N LEU A 415 8.10 -6.81 -14.74
CA LEU A 415 7.25 -6.80 -13.55
C LEU A 415 6.89 -5.37 -13.11
N LEU A 416 5.60 -5.12 -12.88
CA LEU A 416 5.16 -4.14 -11.90
C LEU A 416 4.90 -4.88 -10.58
N GLY A 417 5.89 -4.87 -9.69
CA GLY A 417 5.76 -5.42 -8.34
C GLY A 417 4.99 -4.48 -7.40
N PRO A 418 4.27 -5.00 -6.38
CA PRO A 418 3.55 -4.17 -5.42
C PRO A 418 4.51 -3.53 -4.40
N ALA A 419 4.44 -2.21 -4.24
CA ALA A 419 5.35 -1.44 -3.37
C ALA A 419 4.61 -0.42 -2.48
N LEU A 420 3.66 -0.87 -1.66
CA LEU A 420 3.08 -0.09 -0.56
C LEU A 420 2.90 -0.96 0.71
N GLY A 421 4.03 -1.34 1.32
CA GLY A 421 4.08 -1.95 2.65
C GLY A 421 4.34 -0.88 3.72
N PHE A 422 3.30 -0.23 4.22
CA PHE A 422 3.44 0.86 5.19
C PHE A 422 3.71 0.32 6.61
N THR A 423 4.86 0.66 7.20
CA THR A 423 5.22 0.30 8.58
C THR A 423 5.63 1.56 9.36
N PRO A 424 4.90 1.94 10.44
CA PRO A 424 5.23 3.11 11.24
C PRO A 424 6.02 2.76 12.51
N GLY A 425 6.98 3.61 12.88
CA GLY A 425 7.61 3.63 14.22
C GLY A 425 9.13 3.48 14.21
N GLY A 426 9.84 4.48 14.73
CA GLY A 426 11.32 4.47 14.78
C GLY A 426 11.96 5.81 15.11
N LEU A 427 11.46 6.54 16.13
CA LEU A 427 12.14 7.75 16.63
C LEU A 427 13.43 7.36 17.36
N ALA A 428 14.59 7.65 16.75
CA ALA A 428 15.89 7.55 17.39
C ALA A 428 16.34 8.92 17.93
N SER A 429 16.80 8.95 19.18
CA SER A 429 17.19 10.17 19.90
C SER A 429 18.55 10.71 19.46
N SER A 430 18.67 12.03 19.31
CA SER A 430 19.95 12.73 19.14
C SER A 430 20.78 12.70 20.43
N SER A 431 22.07 12.37 20.30
CA SER A 431 23.05 12.48 21.41
C SER A 431 24.47 12.68 20.90
N SER A 432 24.85 13.94 20.67
CA SER A 432 26.22 14.50 20.62
C SER A 432 26.11 16.02 20.63
#